data_AF-A0A1W9SEC8-F1
#
_entry.id   AF-A0A1W9SEC8-F1
#
_cell.length_a   1.000
_cell.length_b   1.000
_cell.length_c   1.000
_cell.angle_alpha   90.00
_cell.angle_beta   90.00
_cell.angle_gamma   90.00
#
_symmetry.space_group_name_H-M   'P 1'
#
loop_
_entity.id
_entity.type
_entity.pdbx_description
1 polymer ?
#
loop_
_entity_poly.entity_id
_entity_poly.type
_entity_poly.pdbx_seq_one_letter_code
_entity_poly.pdbx_strand_id
1 'polypeptide(L)'
;MNINDNEPIFAIGIAAKKLGIAVPTMRMYEKAGLIIPYRSETGRRFYSFSDLKRITYIRKLIKNEALNLAGIRRLLAILPCWSIKPCPVESRDKCPAFNECKIICWMFPDTACKELNRTCRTCSVAGFGQHVGHHLPTTCPPLAHHLVIND
;
A
#
# COMPACT_ATOMS: atom_id res chain seq x y z
N MET A 1 -5.13 -12.91 -25.20
CA MET A 1 -4.51 -11.63 -24.82
C MET A 1 -3.98 -11.76 -23.41
N ASN A 2 -2.66 -11.62 -23.21
CA ASN A 2 -2.06 -11.64 -21.88
C ASN A 2 -2.13 -10.20 -21.33
N ILE A 3 -3.11 -9.91 -20.48
CA ILE A 3 -3.31 -8.56 -19.93
C ILE A 3 -2.38 -8.39 -18.74
N ASN A 4 -1.45 -7.43 -18.80
CA ASN A 4 -0.63 -7.07 -17.66
C ASN A 4 -1.46 -6.21 -16.68
N ASP A 5 -1.87 -6.79 -15.56
CA ASP A 5 -2.70 -6.13 -14.53
C ASP A 5 -2.06 -4.87 -13.92
N ASN A 6 -0.76 -4.67 -14.09
CA ASN A 6 -0.01 -3.53 -13.57
C ASN A 6 0.13 -2.36 -14.57
N GLU A 7 -0.28 -2.56 -15.83
CA GLU A 7 -0.20 -1.55 -16.88
C GLU A 7 -1.21 -0.41 -16.64
N PRO A 8 -0.77 0.85 -16.50
CA PRO A 8 -1.64 1.97 -16.15
C PRO A 8 -2.40 2.52 -17.37
N ILE A 9 -3.51 1.87 -17.74
CA ILE A 9 -4.29 2.22 -18.95
C ILE A 9 -5.59 2.99 -18.65
N PHE A 10 -6.05 3.05 -17.41
CA PHE A 10 -7.32 3.72 -17.06
C PHE A 10 -7.08 5.16 -16.63
N ALA A 11 -7.55 6.13 -17.40
CA ALA A 11 -7.64 7.51 -16.92
C ALA A 11 -8.63 7.62 -15.72
N ILE A 12 -8.43 8.61 -14.84
CA ILE A 12 -9.20 8.74 -13.59
C ILE A 12 -10.73 8.67 -13.74
N GLY A 13 -11.30 9.29 -14.79
CA GLY A 13 -12.74 9.23 -15.06
C GLY A 13 -13.21 7.81 -15.41
N ILE A 14 -12.44 7.09 -16.22
CA ILE A 14 -12.73 5.70 -16.60
C ILE A 14 -12.58 4.77 -15.40
N ALA A 15 -11.54 4.95 -14.60
CA ALA A 15 -11.33 4.20 -13.36
C ALA A 15 -12.49 4.40 -12.38
N ALA A 16 -12.89 5.66 -12.13
CA ALA A 16 -14.00 6.01 -11.25
C ALA A 16 -15.33 5.39 -11.74
N LYS A 17 -15.61 5.47 -13.05
CA LYS A 17 -16.78 4.83 -13.68
C LYS A 17 -16.77 3.32 -13.48
N LYS A 18 -15.65 2.64 -13.76
CA LYS A 18 -15.50 1.18 -13.57
C LYS A 18 -15.72 0.75 -12.13
N LEU A 19 -15.28 1.57 -11.17
CA LEU A 19 -15.45 1.30 -9.75
C LEU A 19 -16.84 1.69 -9.23
N GLY A 20 -17.65 2.43 -10.01
CA GLY A 20 -18.92 2.98 -9.53
C GLY A 20 -18.72 3.94 -8.36
N ILE A 21 -17.72 4.83 -8.44
CA ILE A 21 -17.45 5.88 -7.44
C ILE A 21 -17.20 7.22 -8.13
N ALA A 22 -17.30 8.31 -7.36
CA ALA A 22 -17.01 9.64 -7.86
C ALA A 22 -15.49 9.89 -7.95
N VAL A 23 -15.07 10.72 -8.92
CA VAL A 23 -13.66 11.15 -9.05
C VAL A 23 -13.10 11.80 -7.77
N PRO A 24 -13.85 12.64 -7.03
CA PRO A 24 -13.40 13.13 -5.72
C PRO A 24 -13.04 12.02 -4.72
N THR A 25 -13.77 10.90 -4.72
CA THR A 25 -13.47 9.74 -3.85
C THR A 25 -12.13 9.10 -4.20
N MET A 26 -11.81 8.94 -5.49
CA MET A 26 -10.48 8.49 -5.94
C MET A 26 -9.37 9.40 -5.40
N ARG A 27 -9.53 10.72 -5.58
CA ARG A 27 -8.56 11.73 -5.11
C ARG A 27 -8.42 11.74 -3.60
N MET A 28 -9.50 11.49 -2.86
CA MET A 28 -9.47 11.36 -1.41
C MET A 28 -8.60 10.18 -0.98
N TYR A 29 -8.73 9.01 -1.61
CA TYR A 29 -7.90 7.85 -1.31
C TYR A 29 -6.42 8.08 -1.67
N GLU A 30 -6.12 8.76 -2.79
CA GLU A 30 -4.76 9.19 -3.13
C GLU A 30 -4.17 10.13 -2.07
N LYS A 31 -4.92 11.17 -1.68
CA LYS A 31 -4.49 12.14 -0.67
C LYS A 31 -4.24 11.45 0.68
N ALA A 32 -5.04 10.43 0.99
CA ALA A 32 -4.85 9.58 2.15
C ALA A 32 -3.66 8.60 2.01
N GLY A 33 -2.89 8.64 0.93
CA GLY A 33 -1.72 7.78 0.69
C GLY A 33 -2.06 6.31 0.44
N LEU A 34 -3.35 5.99 0.26
CA LEU A 34 -3.83 4.61 0.12
C LEU A 34 -3.67 4.06 -1.30
N ILE A 35 -3.33 4.89 -2.28
CA ILE A 35 -3.14 4.52 -3.70
C ILE A 35 -1.97 5.33 -4.24
N ILE A 36 -1.18 4.75 -5.15
CA ILE A 36 -0.10 5.42 -5.86
C ILE A 36 -0.50 5.50 -7.36
N PRO A 37 -1.02 6.63 -7.84
CA PRO A 37 -1.36 6.76 -9.26
C PRO A 37 -0.09 6.78 -10.11
N TYR A 38 -0.17 6.23 -11.32
CA TYR A 38 0.80 6.57 -12.35
C TYR A 38 0.48 7.98 -12.88
N ARG A 39 1.52 8.78 -13.15
CA ARG A 39 1.38 10.07 -13.82
C ARG A 39 2.13 10.03 -15.14
N SER A 40 1.46 10.39 -16.23
CA SER A 40 2.11 10.61 -17.53
C SER A 40 3.03 11.83 -17.47
N GLU A 41 3.82 12.02 -18.52
CA GLU A 41 4.66 13.23 -18.72
C GLU A 41 3.83 14.52 -18.65
N THR A 42 2.62 14.50 -19.18
CA THR A 42 1.64 15.60 -19.11
C THR A 42 0.92 15.73 -17.77
N GLY A 43 1.31 14.93 -16.76
CA GLY A 43 0.75 14.97 -15.40
C GLY A 43 -0.62 14.32 -15.24
N ARG A 44 -1.16 13.66 -16.28
CA ARG A 44 -2.45 12.97 -16.22
C ARG A 44 -2.33 11.69 -15.40
N ARG A 45 -3.33 11.42 -14.56
CA ARG A 45 -3.37 10.22 -13.71
C ARG A 45 -3.92 9.02 -14.47
N PHE A 46 -3.21 7.91 -14.37
CA PHE A 46 -3.63 6.61 -14.85
C PHE A 46 -3.55 5.55 -13.75
N TYR A 47 -4.40 4.54 -13.88
CA TYR A 47 -4.53 3.42 -12.97
C TYR A 47 -4.52 2.12 -13.77
N SER A 48 -4.02 1.05 -13.16
CA SER A 48 -4.08 -0.29 -13.73
C SER A 48 -5.19 -1.12 -13.09
N PHE A 49 -5.38 -2.35 -13.57
CA PHE A 49 -6.30 -3.29 -12.93
C PHE A 49 -5.94 -3.58 -11.46
N SER A 50 -4.65 -3.70 -11.13
CA SER A 50 -4.18 -3.84 -9.74
C SER A 50 -4.60 -2.65 -8.86
N ASP A 51 -4.53 -1.42 -9.37
CA ASP A 51 -5.01 -0.24 -8.64
C ASP A 51 -6.52 -0.31 -8.38
N LEU A 52 -7.30 -0.73 -9.38
CA LEU A 52 -8.76 -0.90 -9.24
C LEU A 52 -9.11 -2.00 -8.22
N LYS A 53 -8.38 -3.12 -8.23
CA LYS A 53 -8.54 -4.21 -7.24
C LYS A 53 -8.25 -3.69 -5.83
N ARG A 54 -7.18 -2.93 -5.67
CA ARG A 54 -6.82 -2.29 -4.41
C ARG A 54 -7.91 -1.35 -3.89
N ILE A 55 -8.47 -0.51 -4.75
CA ILE A 55 -9.55 0.43 -4.38
C ILE A 55 -10.82 -0.33 -4.00
N THR A 56 -11.13 -1.41 -4.70
CA THR A 56 -12.23 -2.31 -4.35
C THR A 56 -12.03 -2.89 -2.96
N TYR A 57 -10.82 -3.30 -2.60
CA TYR A 57 -10.50 -3.80 -1.27
C TYR A 57 -10.62 -2.72 -0.18
N ILE A 58 -10.09 -1.52 -0.42
CA ILE A 58 -10.28 -0.37 0.48
C ILE A 58 -11.76 -0.13 0.76
N ARG A 59 -12.62 -0.20 -0.26
CA ARG A 59 -14.07 -0.03 -0.09
C ARG A 59 -14.71 -1.14 0.73
N LYS A 60 -14.25 -2.39 0.58
CA LYS A 60 -14.71 -3.52 1.41
C LYS A 60 -14.35 -3.29 2.88
N LEU A 61 -13.13 -2.87 3.18
CA LEU A 61 -12.72 -2.52 4.54
C LEU A 61 -13.59 -1.42 5.15
N ILE A 62 -13.95 -0.41 4.36
CA ILE A 62 -14.82 0.68 4.84
C ILE A 62 -16.25 0.18 5.10
N LYS A 63 -16.82 -0.57 4.16
CA LYS A 63 -18.24 -0.95 4.21
C LYS A 63 -18.54 -2.13 5.12
N ASN A 64 -17.66 -3.13 5.11
CA ASN A 64 -17.91 -4.42 5.75
C ASN A 64 -17.22 -4.51 7.11
N GLU A 65 -16.02 -3.92 7.24
CA GLU A 65 -15.22 -3.96 8.48
C GLU A 65 -15.30 -2.65 9.28
N ALA A 66 -16.16 -1.71 8.86
CA ALA A 66 -16.36 -0.40 9.49
C ALA A 66 -15.07 0.42 9.71
N LEU A 67 -14.01 0.17 8.94
CA LEU A 67 -12.75 0.91 9.05
C LEU A 67 -12.85 2.27 8.37
N ASN A 68 -12.40 3.32 9.07
CA ASN A 68 -12.19 4.62 8.46
C ASN A 68 -10.82 4.71 7.74
N LEU A 69 -10.56 5.82 7.04
CA LEU A 69 -9.29 6.02 6.32
C LEU A 69 -8.07 5.97 7.25
N ALA A 70 -8.17 6.49 8.47
CA ALA A 70 -7.07 6.46 9.43
C ALA A 70 -6.74 5.02 9.88
N GLY A 71 -7.77 4.21 10.11
CA GLY A 71 -7.64 2.78 10.41
C GLY A 71 -6.97 2.01 9.27
N ILE A 72 -7.41 2.23 8.03
CA ILE A 72 -6.79 1.59 6.85
C ILE A 72 -5.34 2.06 6.67
N ARG A 73 -5.06 3.35 6.87
CA ARG A 73 -3.67 3.86 6.85
C ARG A 73 -2.81 3.18 7.90
N ARG A 74 -3.32 3.01 9.12
CA ARG A 74 -2.59 2.32 10.20
C ARG A 74 -2.35 0.86 9.85
N LEU A 75 -3.36 0.16 9.33
CA LEU A 75 -3.24 -1.22 8.86
C LEU A 75 -2.14 -1.36 7.81
N LEU A 76 -2.11 -0.47 6.81
CA LEU A 76 -1.08 -0.49 5.77
C LEU A 76 0.32 -0.13 6.31
N ALA A 77 0.42 0.71 7.34
CA ALA A 77 1.68 1.13 7.95
C ALA A 77 2.37 0.01 8.74
N ILE A 78 1.61 -0.95 9.26
CA ILE A 78 2.14 -2.10 10.00
C ILE A 78 2.32 -3.35 9.13
N LEU A 79 2.08 -3.26 7.80
CA LEU A 79 2.23 -4.41 6.93
C LEU A 79 3.69 -4.91 6.93
N PRO A 80 3.89 -6.23 7.08
CA PRO A 80 5.21 -6.81 7.25
C PRO A 80 5.96 -6.95 5.93
N CYS A 81 6.37 -5.81 5.36
CA CYS A 81 7.07 -5.79 4.09
C CYS A 81 8.33 -6.67 4.09
N TRP A 82 9.01 -6.81 5.23
CA TRP A 82 10.18 -7.69 5.43
C TRP A 82 9.88 -9.18 5.31
N SER A 83 8.63 -9.59 5.54
CA SER A 83 8.21 -10.99 5.34
C SER A 83 7.82 -11.27 3.88
N ILE A 84 7.57 -10.20 3.11
CA ILE A 84 7.09 -10.27 1.72
C ILE A 84 8.22 -9.94 0.73
N LYS A 85 9.17 -9.10 1.12
CA LYS A 85 10.27 -8.62 0.29
C LYS A 85 11.61 -9.10 0.85
N PRO A 86 12.46 -9.73 0.01
CA PRO A 86 13.82 -10.09 0.40
C PRO A 86 14.68 -8.83 0.40
N CYS A 87 14.61 -8.04 1.47
CA CYS A 87 15.51 -6.90 1.68
C CYS A 87 16.77 -7.38 2.41
N PRO A 88 17.98 -7.00 1.97
CA PRO A 88 19.20 -7.21 2.74
C PRO A 88 19.06 -6.64 4.15
N VAL A 89 19.63 -7.33 5.14
CA VAL A 89 19.54 -6.94 6.56
C VAL A 89 20.06 -5.53 6.78
N GLU A 90 21.18 -5.19 6.16
CA GLU A 90 21.84 -3.87 6.25
C GLU A 90 20.95 -2.70 5.82
N SER A 91 20.18 -2.85 4.74
CA SER A 91 19.22 -1.84 4.29
C SER A 91 17.91 -1.92 5.08
N ARG A 92 17.44 -3.13 5.42
CA ARG A 92 16.19 -3.35 6.17
C ARG A 92 16.25 -2.70 7.55
N ASP A 93 17.33 -2.89 8.28
CA ASP A 93 17.47 -2.44 9.67
C ASP A 93 17.63 -0.91 9.78
N LYS A 94 17.86 -0.23 8.66
CA LYS A 94 17.84 1.24 8.55
C LYS A 94 16.52 1.78 7.99
N CYS A 95 15.63 0.90 7.52
CA CYS A 95 14.42 1.30 6.83
C CYS A 95 13.38 1.87 7.82
N PRO A 96 12.91 3.11 7.66
CA PRO A 96 11.92 3.69 8.59
C PRO A 96 10.56 2.96 8.54
N ALA A 97 10.22 2.34 7.40
CA ALA A 97 9.03 1.50 7.30
C ALA A 97 9.11 0.21 8.16
N PHE A 98 10.33 -0.27 8.43
CA PHE A 98 10.57 -1.41 9.31
C PHE A 98 10.67 -0.96 10.78
N ASN A 99 11.36 0.15 11.03
CA ASN A 99 11.69 0.62 12.38
C ASN A 99 10.63 1.47 13.07
N GLU A 100 9.72 2.10 12.31
CA GLU A 100 8.71 2.98 12.90
C GLU A 100 7.29 2.44 12.75
N CYS A 101 6.97 1.85 11.59
CA CYS A 101 5.61 1.48 11.16
C CYS A 101 4.54 2.57 11.40
N LYS A 102 4.91 3.85 11.48
CA LYS A 102 3.96 4.95 11.75
C LYS A 102 3.24 5.42 10.49
N ILE A 103 3.93 5.32 9.36
CA ILE A 103 3.47 5.76 8.06
C ILE A 103 3.60 4.57 7.11
N ILE A 104 2.73 4.54 6.11
CA ILE A 104 2.74 3.58 5.03
C ILE A 104 4.10 3.61 4.31
N CYS A 105 4.67 2.43 4.01
CA CYS A 105 6.05 2.32 3.56
C CYS A 105 6.40 3.21 2.35
N TRP A 106 5.56 3.27 1.32
CA TRP A 106 5.82 4.09 0.12
C TRP A 106 5.66 5.60 0.31
N MET A 107 5.27 6.05 1.50
CA MET A 107 5.23 7.47 1.85
C MET A 107 6.53 7.95 2.49
N PHE A 108 7.42 7.05 2.92
CA PHE A 108 8.74 7.44 3.42
C PHE A 108 9.67 7.82 2.26
N PRO A 109 10.48 8.89 2.39
CA PRO A 109 11.39 9.33 1.33
C PRO A 109 12.55 8.35 1.07
N ASP A 110 12.93 7.55 2.06
CA ASP A 110 14.23 6.91 2.24
C ASP A 110 14.11 5.43 2.68
N THR A 111 13.09 4.72 2.19
CA THR A 111 12.97 3.27 2.47
C THR A 111 14.07 2.45 1.80
N ALA A 112 14.39 1.28 2.38
CA ALA A 112 15.19 0.25 1.72
C ALA A 112 14.67 -0.12 0.31
N CYS A 113 13.35 -0.06 0.07
CA CYS A 113 12.82 -0.30 -1.27
C CYS A 113 13.30 0.74 -2.29
N LYS A 114 13.46 2.01 -1.88
CA LYS A 114 13.95 3.08 -2.75
C LYS A 114 15.46 2.97 -2.97
N GLU A 115 16.23 2.69 -1.93
CA GLU A 115 17.66 2.38 -2.02
C GLU A 115 17.93 1.24 -3.02
N LEU A 116 17.10 0.20 -2.99
CA LEU A 116 17.17 -0.95 -3.90
C LEU A 116 16.48 -0.73 -5.26
N ASN A 117 16.13 0.52 -5.63
CA ASN A 117 15.49 0.88 -6.90
C ASN A 117 14.18 0.12 -7.21
N ARG A 118 13.38 -0.23 -6.19
CA ARG A 118 12.12 -0.97 -6.35
C ARG A 118 10.94 -0.01 -6.52
N THR A 119 10.05 -0.33 -7.47
CA THR A 119 8.82 0.43 -7.70
C THR A 119 7.74 0.09 -6.68
N CYS A 120 7.39 1.03 -5.82
CA CYS A 120 6.35 0.82 -4.80
C CYS A 120 4.95 0.60 -5.39
N ARG A 121 4.62 1.21 -6.54
CA ARG A 121 3.30 1.10 -7.18
C ARG A 121 2.92 -0.35 -7.51
N THR A 122 3.88 -1.12 -8.00
CA THR A 122 3.68 -2.51 -8.43
C THR A 122 4.20 -3.53 -7.40
N CYS A 123 4.49 -3.06 -6.18
CA CYS A 123 5.00 -3.89 -5.10
C CYS A 123 3.88 -4.75 -4.48
N SER A 124 4.20 -6.00 -4.13
CA SER A 124 3.29 -6.93 -3.43
C SER A 124 2.72 -6.37 -2.13
N VAL A 125 3.41 -5.44 -1.46
CA VAL A 125 2.93 -4.74 -0.25
C VAL A 125 1.89 -3.68 -0.61
N ALA A 126 2.04 -2.99 -1.75
CA ALA A 126 1.06 -2.04 -2.25
C ALA A 126 -0.19 -2.75 -2.82
N GLY A 127 -0.05 -3.98 -3.30
CA GLY A 127 -1.17 -4.81 -3.77
C GLY A 127 -2.04 -5.42 -2.66
N PHE A 128 -1.84 -5.04 -1.38
CA PHE A 128 -2.45 -5.74 -0.26
C PHE A 128 -3.99 -5.73 -0.32
N GLY A 129 -4.54 -6.93 -0.49
CA GLY A 129 -5.91 -7.24 -0.92
C GLY A 129 -5.99 -8.55 -1.73
N GLN A 130 -4.87 -9.05 -2.26
CA GLN A 130 -4.79 -10.32 -3.02
C GLN A 130 -4.15 -11.49 -2.24
N HIS A 131 -3.61 -11.26 -1.04
CA HIS A 131 -2.87 -12.26 -0.24
C HIS A 131 -3.43 -12.46 1.18
N VAL A 132 -4.71 -12.10 1.40
CA VAL A 132 -5.41 -12.40 2.67
C VAL A 132 -5.68 -13.90 2.74
N GLY A 133 -4.75 -14.62 3.32
CA GLY A 133 -4.75 -16.08 3.48
C GLY A 133 -3.57 -16.61 4.30
N HIS A 134 -2.52 -15.80 4.50
CA HIS A 134 -1.41 -16.13 5.39
C HIS A 134 -1.52 -15.34 6.70
N HIS A 135 -1.24 -16.00 7.83
CA HIS A 135 -1.12 -15.37 9.14
C HIS A 135 -0.05 -14.27 9.08
N LEU A 136 -0.50 -13.01 8.93
CA LEU A 136 0.40 -11.87 9.01
C LEU A 136 0.82 -11.71 10.47
N PRO A 137 2.10 -11.44 10.77
CA PRO A 137 2.48 -10.98 12.09
C PRO A 137 1.61 -9.78 12.49
N THR A 138 0.98 -9.90 13.65
CA THR A 138 0.07 -8.90 14.21
C THR A 138 0.80 -7.74 14.87
N THR A 139 2.14 -7.82 14.96
CA THR A 139 2.99 -6.85 15.65
C THR A 139 4.05 -6.27 14.70
N CYS A 140 4.28 -4.96 14.85
CA CYS A 140 5.40 -4.28 14.21
C CYS A 140 6.70 -4.67 14.96
N PRO A 141 7.84 -4.96 14.30
CA PRO A 141 9.08 -5.42 14.91
C PRO A 141 9.61 -4.56 16.09
N PRO A 142 9.62 -3.22 16.02
CA PRO A 142 9.94 -2.32 17.13
C PRO A 142 8.98 -2.43 18.33
N LEU A 143 7.72 -2.81 18.11
CA LEU A 143 6.76 -3.02 19.21
C LEU A 143 6.97 -4.36 19.91
N ALA A 144 7.68 -5.31 19.29
CA ALA A 144 8.03 -6.57 19.93
C ALA A 144 9.14 -6.40 20.99
N HIS A 145 10.02 -5.40 20.84
CA HIS A 145 11.10 -5.13 21.80
C HIS A 145 10.66 -4.41 23.07
N HIS A 146 9.45 -3.83 23.11
CA HIS A 146 8.91 -3.14 24.29
C HIS A 146 7.92 -3.96 25.12
N LEU A 147 7.67 -5.23 24.74
CA LEU A 147 6.77 -6.14 25.45
C LEU A 147 7.52 -7.18 26.32
N VAL A 148 8.77 -6.91 26.69
CA VAL A 148 9.37 -7.57 27.86
C VAL A 148 8.76 -6.89 29.10
N ILE A 149 7.56 -7.32 29.47
CA ILE A 149 7.04 -7.09 30.80
C ILE A 149 7.91 -7.96 31.71
N ASN A 150 8.73 -7.32 32.53
CA ASN A 150 9.48 -8.02 33.57
C ASN A 150 8.48 -8.61 34.56
N ASP A 151 8.40 -9.93 34.62
CA ASP A 151 7.88 -10.68 35.78
C ASP A 151 8.91 -10.68 36.92
#